data_AF-A0AB33JHF3-F1
#
_entry.id   AF-A0AB33JHF3-F1
#
_cell.length_a   1.000
_cell.length_b   1.000
_cell.length_c   1.000
_cell.angle_alpha   90.00
_cell.angle_beta   90.00
_cell.angle_gamma   90.00
#
_symmetry.space_group_name_H-M   'P 1'
#
loop_
_entity.id
_entity.type
_entity.pdbx_description
1 polymer ?
#
loop_
_entity_poly.entity_id
_entity_poly.type
_entity_poly.pdbx_seq_one_letter_code
_entity_poly.pdbx_strand_id
1 'polypeptide(L)'
;MINRELIRIKIVQLTYAYYQNGNKNIDTAEKELFFSLSKAYDLYNFLLELIVAITREERHRIDIATQRAQREGTEVPSTKFAYNQFAVQLEENKMLQEFVETQKQTWEEDIEFVRKFCNLIEQSAIYQEYMASEDDSYENDREIWRKLYKTLFLDNAELDALLEEKSLYWNDDKEVVDTFVLKTIKRFDPKNSSKQELLPEYKDEEDKDFARKLFRATILNAAQYQRYMSDASRNWDFSRLAYMDVVIMQIAIAEMLTFPNIPVSVTINEYVDLAKLYSTYRSGGYINGMLDTIARYLINSGHLMKAIDEPRDKRQADHISRMERQSEQVEDVAEETQEENNNN
;
A
#
# COMPACT_ATOMS: atom_id res chain seq x y z
N MET A 1 7.13 -6.57 5.68
CA MET A 1 6.13 -5.50 5.47
C MET A 1 6.53 -4.81 4.19
N ILE A 2 7.75 -4.29 4.14
CA ILE A 2 8.38 -3.76 2.93
C ILE A 2 8.31 -4.81 1.82
N ASN A 3 7.61 -4.44 0.74
CA ASN A 3 7.45 -5.22 -0.48
C ASN A 3 8.06 -4.47 -1.67
N ARG A 4 8.08 -5.11 -2.84
CA ARG A 4 8.66 -4.51 -4.05
C ARG A 4 7.94 -3.25 -4.52
N GLU A 5 6.64 -3.13 -4.27
CA GLU A 5 5.84 -1.95 -4.58
C GLU A 5 6.36 -0.72 -3.82
N LEU A 6 6.43 -0.81 -2.48
CA LEU A 6 6.98 0.25 -1.63
C LEU A 6 8.43 0.59 -1.99
N ILE A 7 9.25 -0.43 -2.27
CA ILE A 7 10.63 -0.23 -2.71
C ILE A 7 10.70 0.59 -4.01
N ARG A 8 9.84 0.29 -5.00
CA ARG A 8 9.80 1.06 -6.25
C ARG A 8 9.38 2.51 -6.01
N ILE A 9 8.36 2.74 -5.18
CA ILE A 9 7.94 4.08 -4.77
C ILE A 9 9.13 4.87 -4.20
N LYS A 10 9.83 4.31 -3.20
CA LYS A 10 11.00 4.96 -2.60
C LYS A 10 12.13 5.22 -3.60
N ILE A 11 12.39 4.27 -4.49
CA ILE A 11 13.43 4.43 -5.52
C ILE A 11 13.07 5.56 -6.49
N VAL A 12 11.80 5.68 -6.89
CA VAL A 12 11.32 6.77 -7.75
C VAL A 12 11.55 8.13 -7.09
N GLN A 13 11.09 8.31 -5.85
CA GLN A 13 11.26 9.55 -5.09
C GLN A 13 12.73 9.93 -4.90
N LEU A 14 13.55 8.97 -4.47
CA LEU A 14 14.95 9.23 -4.15
C LEU A 14 15.83 9.39 -5.40
N THR A 15 15.50 8.71 -6.49
CA THR A 15 16.19 8.93 -7.78
C THR A 15 15.88 10.33 -8.30
N TYR A 16 14.63 10.78 -8.20
CA TYR A 16 14.25 12.15 -8.54
C TYR A 16 15.01 13.17 -7.67
N ALA A 17 14.97 13.01 -6.34
CA ALA A 17 15.67 13.88 -5.40
C ALA A 17 17.19 13.89 -5.64
N TYR A 18 17.79 12.73 -5.89
CA TYR A 18 19.23 12.60 -6.19
C TYR A 18 19.63 13.41 -7.42
N TYR A 19 18.80 13.48 -8.45
CA TYR A 19 19.10 14.27 -9.64
C TYR A 19 18.84 15.77 -9.50
N GLN A 20 17.88 16.16 -8.67
CA GLN A 20 17.65 17.57 -8.33
C GLN A 20 18.76 18.13 -7.41
N ASN A 21 19.32 17.28 -6.55
CA ASN A 21 20.37 17.66 -5.63
C ASN A 21 21.73 17.77 -6.35
N GLY A 22 22.43 18.89 -6.16
CA GLY A 22 23.72 19.15 -6.80
C GLY A 22 24.87 18.25 -6.32
N ASN A 23 24.74 17.63 -5.13
CA ASN A 23 25.77 16.79 -4.54
C ASN A 23 25.45 15.29 -4.74
N LYS A 24 26.04 14.71 -5.77
CA LYS A 24 25.70 13.37 -6.31
C LYS A 24 26.45 12.22 -5.63
N ASN A 25 26.40 12.13 -4.29
CA ASN A 25 27.01 10.99 -3.58
C ASN A 25 26.03 9.80 -3.50
N ILE A 26 26.36 8.71 -4.21
CA ILE A 26 25.52 7.51 -4.28
C ILE A 26 25.42 6.77 -2.93
N ASP A 27 26.48 6.74 -2.12
CA ASP A 27 26.46 6.02 -0.85
C ASP A 27 25.60 6.76 0.18
N THR A 28 25.59 8.09 0.15
CA THR A 28 24.66 8.88 0.94
C THR A 28 23.22 8.62 0.50
N ALA A 29 22.95 8.59 -0.81
CA ALA A 29 21.62 8.34 -1.33
C ALA A 29 21.12 6.92 -1.05
N GLU A 30 22.00 5.91 -1.06
CA GLU A 30 21.65 4.54 -0.67
C GLU A 30 21.31 4.45 0.83
N LYS A 31 22.06 5.14 1.70
CA LYS A 31 21.72 5.20 3.13
C LYS A 31 20.35 5.85 3.33
N GLU A 32 20.06 6.91 2.58
CA GLU A 32 18.77 7.58 2.58
C GLU A 32 17.62 6.65 2.15
N LEU A 33 17.85 5.80 1.13
CA LEU A 33 16.90 4.77 0.74
C LEU A 33 16.54 3.84 1.88
N PHE A 34 17.54 3.25 2.53
CA PHE A 34 17.28 2.33 3.64
C PHE A 34 16.68 3.03 4.85
N PHE A 35 17.04 4.28 5.10
CA PHE A 35 16.42 5.08 6.16
C PHE A 35 14.93 5.32 5.87
N SER A 36 14.59 5.76 4.65
CA SER A 36 13.20 5.99 4.25
C SER A 36 12.34 4.71 4.31
N LEU A 37 12.91 3.57 3.93
CA LEU A 37 12.27 2.25 4.02
C LEU A 37 12.03 1.84 5.48
N SER A 38 13.01 2.07 6.36
CA SER A 38 12.86 1.85 7.80
C SER A 38 11.77 2.78 8.38
N LYS A 39 11.65 4.02 7.91
CA LYS A 39 10.56 4.93 8.30
C LYS A 39 9.18 4.45 7.90
N ALA A 40 9.03 3.76 6.77
CA ALA A 40 7.77 3.10 6.43
C ALA A 40 7.42 1.98 7.42
N TYR A 41 8.42 1.26 7.93
CA TYR A 41 8.22 0.26 8.97
C TYR A 41 7.88 0.87 10.33
N ASP A 42 8.46 2.03 10.65
CA ASP A 42 8.04 2.79 11.82
C ASP A 42 6.55 3.18 11.71
N LEU A 43 6.09 3.66 10.55
CA LEU A 43 4.68 4.00 10.31
C LEU A 43 3.75 2.80 10.54
N TYR A 44 4.12 1.63 10.05
CA TYR A 44 3.35 0.40 10.24
C TYR A 44 3.12 0.08 11.73
N ASN A 45 4.16 0.19 12.55
CA ASN A 45 4.04 -0.05 13.98
C ASN A 45 3.31 1.09 14.69
N PHE A 46 3.52 2.33 14.27
CA PHE A 46 2.84 3.51 14.82
C PHE A 46 1.32 3.49 14.61
N LEU A 47 0.87 2.99 13.45
CA LEU A 47 -0.56 2.80 13.15
C LEU A 47 -1.18 1.61 13.91
N LEU A 48 -0.40 0.57 14.24
CA LEU A 48 -0.84 -0.48 15.15
C LEU A 48 -0.93 0.01 16.59
N GLU A 49 0.03 0.84 17.02
CA GLU A 49 0.01 1.50 18.32
C GLU A 49 -1.28 2.33 18.46
N LEU A 50 -1.70 3.06 17.42
CA LEU A 50 -2.92 3.88 17.47
C LEU A 50 -4.17 3.10 17.95
N ILE A 51 -4.30 1.81 17.58
CA ILE A 51 -5.38 0.94 18.08
C ILE A 51 -5.28 0.75 19.60
N VAL A 52 -4.07 0.58 20.12
CA VAL A 52 -3.77 0.48 21.54
C VAL A 52 -4.03 1.80 22.25
N ALA A 53 -3.59 2.93 21.69
CA ALA A 53 -3.85 4.26 22.24
C ALA A 53 -5.36 4.54 22.38
N ILE A 54 -6.14 4.20 21.34
CA ILE A 54 -7.60 4.35 21.37
C ILE A 54 -8.21 3.47 22.47
N THR A 55 -7.85 2.19 22.57
CA THR A 55 -8.42 1.32 23.62
C THR A 55 -7.97 1.67 25.03
N ARG A 56 -6.79 2.26 25.21
CA ARG A 56 -6.36 2.85 26.48
C ARG A 56 -7.23 4.04 26.87
N GLU A 57 -7.47 4.96 25.92
CA GLU A 57 -8.34 6.11 26.19
C GLU A 57 -9.79 5.67 26.45
N GLU A 58 -10.31 4.67 25.73
CA GLU A 58 -11.62 4.09 26.00
C GLU A 58 -11.75 3.50 27.40
N ARG A 59 -10.74 2.77 27.90
CA ARG A 59 -10.72 2.28 29.28
C ARG A 59 -10.79 3.44 30.28
N HIS A 60 -10.00 4.48 30.06
CA HIS A 60 -10.04 5.67 30.90
C HIS A 60 -11.42 6.36 30.89
N ARG A 61 -12.06 6.47 29.71
CA ARG A 61 -13.43 7.03 29.56
C ARG A 61 -14.47 6.17 30.29
N ILE A 62 -14.39 4.85 30.18
CA ILE A 62 -15.29 3.91 30.87
C ILE A 62 -15.10 3.96 32.39
N ASP A 63 -13.87 4.08 32.89
CA ASP A 63 -13.60 4.18 34.33
C ASP A 63 -14.28 5.43 34.93
N ILE A 64 -14.16 6.57 34.25
CA ILE A 64 -14.82 7.82 34.65
C ILE A 64 -16.34 7.67 34.61
N ALA A 65 -16.88 7.11 33.53
CA ALA A 65 -18.32 6.92 33.36
C ALA A 65 -18.89 5.94 34.38
N THR A 66 -18.16 4.87 34.73
CA THR A 66 -18.52 3.90 35.76
C THR A 66 -18.58 4.56 37.14
N GLN A 67 -17.56 5.34 37.51
CA GLN A 67 -17.56 6.08 38.77
C GLN A 67 -18.70 7.10 38.85
N ARG A 68 -19.08 7.71 37.72
CA ARG A 68 -20.23 8.61 37.65
C ARG A 68 -21.55 7.85 37.82
N ALA A 69 -21.73 6.74 37.11
CA ALA A 69 -22.93 5.91 37.21
C ALA A 69 -23.17 5.39 38.63
N GLN A 70 -22.10 4.94 39.31
CA GLN A 70 -22.16 4.51 40.70
C GLN A 70 -22.57 5.64 41.66
N ARG A 71 -22.10 6.87 41.43
CA ARG A 71 -22.47 8.05 42.24
C ARG A 71 -23.91 8.49 41.99
N GLU A 72 -24.38 8.41 40.75
CA GLU A 72 -25.70 8.87 40.32
C GLU A 72 -26.78 7.77 40.42
N GLY A 73 -26.39 6.52 40.68
CA GLY A 73 -27.30 5.37 40.72
C GLY A 73 -27.86 4.98 39.35
N THR A 74 -27.15 5.31 38.28
CA THR A 74 -27.52 4.97 36.89
C THR A 74 -26.84 3.68 36.41
N GLU A 75 -27.21 3.22 35.22
CA GLU A 75 -26.64 2.01 34.62
C GLU A 75 -25.14 2.17 34.33
N VAL A 76 -24.36 1.15 34.68
CA VAL A 76 -22.91 1.12 34.45
C VAL A 76 -22.65 0.85 32.96
N PRO A 77 -21.77 1.61 32.29
CA PRO A 77 -21.46 1.40 30.88
C PRO A 77 -20.80 0.04 30.62
N SER A 78 -21.06 -0.53 29.44
CA SER A 78 -20.48 -1.81 29.01
C SER A 78 -18.98 -1.68 28.75
N THR A 79 -18.20 -2.61 29.29
CA THR A 79 -16.73 -2.67 29.13
C THR A 79 -16.27 -3.36 27.83
N LYS A 80 -17.21 -3.84 27.00
CA LYS A 80 -16.96 -4.73 25.86
C LYS A 80 -15.92 -4.19 24.87
N PHE A 81 -15.99 -2.92 24.49
CA PHE A 81 -15.02 -2.35 23.54
C PHE A 81 -13.69 -1.98 24.22
N ALA A 82 -13.74 -1.41 25.43
CA ALA A 82 -12.55 -0.98 26.15
C ALA A 82 -11.61 -2.15 26.52
N TYR A 83 -12.15 -3.35 26.71
CA TYR A 83 -11.40 -4.58 26.96
C TYR A 83 -11.50 -5.57 25.81
N ASN A 84 -11.64 -5.06 24.58
CA ASN A 84 -11.62 -5.87 23.36
C ASN A 84 -10.37 -6.78 23.33
N GLN A 85 -10.59 -8.09 23.20
CA GLN A 85 -9.57 -9.12 23.37
C GLN A 85 -8.43 -9.00 22.35
N PHE A 86 -8.74 -8.64 21.09
CA PHE A 86 -7.74 -8.39 20.06
C PHE A 86 -6.84 -7.20 20.44
N ALA A 87 -7.43 -6.08 20.86
CA ALA A 87 -6.68 -4.89 21.21
C ALA A 87 -5.83 -5.09 22.47
N VAL A 88 -6.32 -5.82 23.47
CA VAL A 88 -5.53 -6.21 24.65
C VAL A 88 -4.35 -7.10 24.24
N GLN A 89 -4.56 -8.08 23.36
CA GLN A 89 -3.45 -8.90 22.85
C GLN A 89 -2.43 -8.06 22.06
N LEU A 90 -2.88 -7.07 21.29
CA LEU A 90 -2.00 -6.15 20.56
C LEU A 90 -1.20 -5.25 21.51
N GLU A 91 -1.81 -4.76 22.59
CA GLU A 91 -1.14 -3.99 23.63
C GLU A 91 -0.04 -4.79 24.34
N GLU A 92 -0.28 -6.07 24.61
CA GLU A 92 0.67 -6.98 25.26
C GLU A 92 1.72 -7.52 24.27
N ASN A 93 1.64 -7.17 22.99
CA ASN A 93 2.51 -7.69 21.95
C ASN A 93 3.97 -7.27 22.20
N LYS A 94 4.88 -8.26 22.32
CA LYS A 94 6.29 -8.01 22.63
C LYS A 94 7.01 -7.18 21.56
N MET A 95 6.73 -7.43 20.28
CA MET A 95 7.40 -6.70 19.19
C MET A 95 6.93 -5.24 19.12
N LEU A 96 5.64 -4.99 19.38
CA LEU A 96 5.11 -3.63 19.44
C LEU A 96 5.66 -2.86 20.65
N GLN A 97 5.75 -3.51 21.81
CA GLN A 97 6.35 -2.90 23.00
C GLN A 97 7.82 -2.54 22.79
N GLU A 98 8.62 -3.44 22.19
CA GLU A 98 10.01 -3.18 21.84
C GLU A 98 10.15 -2.00 20.86
N PHE A 99 9.25 -1.89 19.89
CA PHE A 99 9.19 -0.74 18.98
C PHE A 99 8.94 0.57 19.74
N VAL A 100 7.92 0.62 20.60
CA VAL A 100 7.57 1.81 21.39
C VAL A 100 8.72 2.22 22.31
N GLU A 101 9.38 1.27 22.97
CA GLU A 101 10.54 1.52 23.84
C GLU A 101 11.74 2.07 23.05
N THR A 102 11.99 1.54 21.86
CA THR A 102 13.17 1.87 21.05
C THR A 102 12.99 3.19 20.31
N GLN A 103 11.86 3.38 19.63
CA GLN A 103 11.58 4.57 18.82
C GLN A 103 11.02 5.72 19.65
N LYS A 104 10.50 5.45 20.85
CA LYS A 104 9.84 6.44 21.73
C LYS A 104 8.71 7.19 21.02
N GLN A 105 8.02 6.52 20.11
CA GLN A 105 6.88 7.05 19.39
C GLN A 105 5.60 6.48 20.01
N THR A 106 4.79 7.36 20.58
CA THR A 106 3.46 7.07 21.14
C THR A 106 2.49 8.16 20.71
N TRP A 107 1.21 7.98 21.01
CA TRP A 107 0.17 8.98 20.75
C TRP A 107 -0.14 9.88 21.96
N GLU A 108 0.72 9.88 22.99
CA GLU A 108 0.51 10.69 24.20
C GLU A 108 0.53 12.19 23.90
N GLU A 109 1.41 12.63 23.00
CA GLU A 109 1.49 14.03 22.55
C GLU A 109 0.28 14.45 21.69
N ASP A 110 -0.43 13.47 21.12
CA ASP A 110 -1.59 13.65 20.24
C ASP A 110 -2.88 13.12 20.86
N ILE A 111 -2.98 13.11 22.20
CA ILE A 111 -4.12 12.52 22.91
C ILE A 111 -5.47 13.15 22.51
N GLU A 112 -5.49 14.44 22.15
CA GLU A 112 -6.70 15.09 21.65
C GLU A 112 -7.16 14.52 20.31
N PHE A 113 -6.23 14.12 19.46
CA PHE A 113 -6.54 13.41 18.22
C PHE A 113 -7.10 12.01 18.51
N VAL A 114 -6.49 11.27 19.44
CA VAL A 114 -7.01 9.97 19.90
C VAL A 114 -8.44 10.09 20.43
N ARG A 115 -8.72 11.10 21.26
CA ARG A 115 -10.07 11.40 21.79
C ARG A 115 -11.09 11.70 20.70
N LYS A 116 -10.69 12.41 19.63
CA LYS A 116 -11.57 12.62 18.48
C LYS A 116 -11.90 11.29 17.79
N PHE A 117 -10.92 10.41 17.61
CA PHE A 117 -11.14 9.08 17.04
C PHE A 117 -12.06 8.21 17.90
N CYS A 118 -11.87 8.22 19.22
CA CYS A 118 -12.78 7.60 20.19
C CYS A 118 -14.24 8.05 19.95
N ASN A 119 -14.49 9.36 19.85
CA ASN A 119 -15.82 9.89 19.58
C ASN A 119 -16.35 9.50 18.20
N LEU A 120 -15.50 9.47 17.17
CA LEU A 120 -15.86 9.05 15.82
C LEU A 120 -16.27 7.57 15.78
N ILE A 121 -15.52 6.72 16.49
CA ILE A 121 -15.81 5.30 16.62
C ILE A 121 -17.17 5.10 17.30
N GLU A 122 -17.41 5.74 18.45
CA GLU A 122 -18.69 5.63 19.17
C GLU A 122 -19.90 6.06 18.33
N GLN A 123 -19.73 7.07 17.47
CA GLN A 123 -20.79 7.56 16.59
C GLN A 123 -21.03 6.66 15.36
N SER A 124 -20.13 5.71 15.08
CA SER A 124 -20.22 4.85 13.91
C SER A 124 -21.25 3.74 14.08
N ALA A 125 -21.96 3.40 12.99
CA ALA A 125 -22.87 2.24 12.97
C ALA A 125 -22.13 0.93 13.31
N ILE A 126 -20.86 0.81 12.89
CA ILE A 126 -20.00 -0.35 13.15
C ILE A 126 -19.86 -0.61 14.66
N TYR A 127 -19.62 0.45 15.43
CA TYR A 127 -19.51 0.37 16.88
C TYR A 127 -20.86 0.03 17.53
N GLN A 128 -21.93 0.71 17.12
CA GLN A 128 -23.26 0.48 17.68
C GLN A 128 -23.74 -0.96 17.46
N GLU A 129 -23.52 -1.52 16.26
CA GLU A 129 -23.82 -2.92 15.94
C GLU A 129 -23.00 -3.89 16.79
N TYR A 130 -21.69 -3.63 16.96
CA TYR A 130 -20.84 -4.47 17.80
C TYR A 130 -21.24 -4.45 19.27
N MET A 131 -21.59 -3.28 19.81
CA MET A 131 -22.01 -3.13 21.21
C MET A 131 -23.38 -3.76 21.47
N ALA A 132 -24.26 -3.78 20.46
CA ALA A 132 -25.57 -4.45 20.54
C ALA A 132 -25.49 -5.98 20.36
N SER A 133 -24.40 -6.49 19.78
CA SER A 133 -24.20 -7.93 19.57
C SER A 133 -23.90 -8.68 20.87
N GLU A 134 -24.48 -9.85 21.05
CA GLU A 134 -24.15 -10.78 22.15
C GLU A 134 -22.87 -11.59 21.90
N ASP A 135 -22.29 -11.52 20.70
CA ASP A 135 -21.04 -12.21 20.34
C ASP A 135 -19.84 -11.54 21.04
N ASP A 136 -19.21 -12.28 21.95
CA ASP A 136 -18.01 -11.92 22.72
C ASP A 136 -16.76 -12.68 22.26
N SER A 137 -16.81 -13.29 21.08
CA SER A 137 -15.70 -14.04 20.53
C SER A 137 -14.55 -13.13 20.10
N TYR A 138 -13.34 -13.68 20.21
CA TYR A 138 -12.12 -13.04 19.70
C TYR A 138 -12.25 -12.65 18.21
N GLU A 139 -12.95 -13.46 17.41
CA GLU A 139 -13.17 -13.18 15.99
C GLU A 139 -13.99 -11.91 15.79
N ASN A 140 -15.08 -11.73 16.55
CA ASN A 140 -15.89 -10.53 16.51
C ASN A 140 -15.07 -9.29 16.96
N ASP A 141 -14.28 -9.45 18.03
CA ASP A 141 -13.40 -8.42 18.56
C ASP A 141 -12.31 -7.99 17.57
N ARG A 142 -11.77 -8.93 16.79
CA ARG A 142 -10.81 -8.63 15.73
C ARG A 142 -11.47 -8.00 14.51
N GLU A 143 -12.65 -8.48 14.15
CA GLU A 143 -13.37 -8.04 12.95
C GLU A 143 -13.92 -6.62 13.09
N ILE A 144 -14.37 -6.19 14.28
CA ILE A 144 -14.74 -4.79 14.50
C ILE A 144 -13.55 -3.86 14.23
N TRP A 145 -12.36 -4.16 14.74
CA TRP A 145 -11.17 -3.33 14.49
C TRP A 145 -10.81 -3.29 13.01
N ARG A 146 -10.95 -4.41 12.30
CA ARG A 146 -10.77 -4.44 10.85
C ARG A 146 -11.77 -3.52 10.13
N LYS A 147 -13.04 -3.54 10.53
CA LYS A 147 -14.10 -2.70 9.94
C LYS A 147 -13.87 -1.22 10.27
N LEU A 148 -13.61 -0.89 11.53
CA LEU A 148 -13.30 0.48 11.98
C LEU A 148 -12.11 1.03 11.21
N TYR A 149 -11.00 0.29 11.12
CA TYR A 149 -9.81 0.72 10.40
C TYR A 149 -10.12 1.04 8.93
N LYS A 150 -10.83 0.14 8.25
CA LYS A 150 -11.24 0.34 6.85
C LYS A 150 -12.11 1.56 6.63
N THR A 151 -13.02 1.84 7.55
CA THR A 151 -14.05 2.87 7.35
C THR A 151 -13.63 4.24 7.87
N LEU A 152 -12.81 4.29 8.92
CA LEU A 152 -12.50 5.52 9.64
C LEU A 152 -11.03 5.97 9.54
N PHE A 153 -10.11 5.09 9.13
CA PHE A 153 -8.65 5.36 9.18
C PHE A 153 -7.97 5.40 7.81
N LEU A 154 -8.39 4.56 6.84
CA LEU A 154 -7.74 4.49 5.52
C LEU A 154 -7.72 5.86 4.81
N ASP A 155 -8.88 6.46 4.62
CA ASP A 155 -9.05 7.71 3.86
C ASP A 155 -9.37 8.88 4.81
N ASN A 156 -8.61 9.01 5.89
CA ASN A 156 -8.84 10.04 6.91
C ASN A 156 -7.86 11.22 6.75
N ALA A 157 -8.35 12.31 6.16
CA ALA A 157 -7.54 13.50 5.89
C ALA A 157 -6.92 14.15 7.15
N GLU A 158 -7.54 14.01 8.33
CA GLU A 158 -6.98 14.55 9.58
C GLU A 158 -5.81 13.68 10.06
N LEU A 159 -5.94 12.35 9.96
CA LEU A 159 -4.85 11.41 10.21
C LEU A 159 -3.70 11.64 9.24
N ASP A 160 -3.99 11.79 7.95
CA ASP A 160 -2.98 12.03 6.92
C ASP A 160 -2.19 13.30 7.24
N ALA A 161 -2.86 14.42 7.48
CA ALA A 161 -2.21 15.69 7.81
C ALA A 161 -1.32 15.60 9.08
N LEU A 162 -1.78 14.88 10.11
CA LEU A 162 -1.01 14.68 11.33
C LEU A 162 0.25 13.83 11.08
N LEU A 163 0.13 12.77 10.28
CA LEU A 163 1.26 11.91 9.92
C LEU A 163 2.29 12.68 9.07
N GLU A 164 1.83 13.53 8.13
CA GLU A 164 2.71 14.38 7.33
C GLU A 164 3.51 15.37 8.20
N GLU A 165 2.89 15.95 9.24
CA GLU A 165 3.58 16.84 10.18
C GLU A 165 4.66 16.09 10.98
N LYS A 166 4.41 14.84 11.35
CA LYS A 166 5.34 14.02 12.13
C LYS A 166 6.55 13.53 11.32
N SER A 167 6.38 13.22 10.04
CA SER A 167 7.44 12.64 9.23
C SER A 167 7.22 12.87 7.74
N LEU A 168 8.18 13.57 7.13
CA LEU A 168 8.23 13.77 5.68
C LEU A 168 8.38 12.46 4.88
N TYR A 169 8.72 11.35 5.54
CA TYR A 169 8.89 10.05 4.88
C TYR A 169 7.59 9.27 4.71
N TRP A 170 6.53 9.63 5.44
CA TRP A 170 5.31 8.81 5.56
C TRP A 170 4.25 9.09 4.50
N ASN A 171 4.26 10.27 3.88
CA ASN A 171 3.18 10.79 3.03
C ASN A 171 2.72 9.79 1.95
N ASP A 172 3.66 9.18 1.24
CA ASP A 172 3.35 8.26 0.14
C ASP A 172 3.40 6.77 0.55
N ASP A 173 3.72 6.48 1.80
CA ASP A 173 3.85 5.10 2.30
C ASP A 173 2.54 4.59 2.89
N LYS A 174 1.68 5.51 3.36
CA LYS A 174 0.50 5.17 4.15
C LYS A 174 -0.44 4.22 3.43
N GLU A 175 -0.73 4.46 2.14
CA GLU A 175 -1.63 3.60 1.35
C GLU A 175 -1.15 2.14 1.36
N VAL A 176 0.14 1.92 1.12
CA VAL A 176 0.73 0.57 1.12
C VAL A 176 0.78 0.00 2.53
N VAL A 177 1.21 0.79 3.52
CA VAL A 177 1.34 0.38 4.93
C VAL A 177 -0.02 -0.02 5.52
N ASP A 178 -1.08 0.72 5.20
CA ASP A 178 -2.44 0.44 5.63
C ASP A 178 -2.91 -0.95 5.21
N THR A 179 -2.54 -1.39 4.00
CA THR A 179 -2.83 -2.77 3.56
C THR A 179 -2.18 -3.81 4.46
N PHE A 180 -0.99 -3.52 4.98
CA PHE A 180 -0.26 -4.39 5.90
C PHE A 180 -0.82 -4.33 7.31
N VAL A 181 -1.27 -3.17 7.79
CA VAL A 181 -1.99 -3.07 9.08
C VAL A 181 -3.25 -3.93 9.04
N LEU A 182 -4.07 -3.82 7.99
CA LEU A 182 -5.26 -4.66 7.81
C LEU A 182 -4.93 -6.15 7.70
N LYS A 183 -3.84 -6.49 7.04
CA LYS A 183 -3.35 -7.87 6.93
C LYS A 183 -2.90 -8.41 8.29
N THR A 184 -2.28 -7.57 9.11
CA THR A 184 -1.85 -7.92 10.47
C THR A 184 -3.05 -8.15 11.36
N ILE A 185 -4.03 -7.24 11.39
CA ILE A 185 -5.27 -7.40 12.17
C ILE A 185 -5.90 -8.76 11.88
N LYS A 186 -6.07 -9.13 10.60
CA LYS A 186 -6.64 -10.43 10.19
C LYS A 186 -5.83 -11.66 10.61
N ARG A 187 -4.52 -11.53 10.85
CA ARG A 187 -3.61 -12.66 11.09
C ARG A 187 -3.43 -13.01 12.55
N PHE A 188 -3.88 -12.15 13.46
CA PHE A 188 -3.79 -12.40 14.88
C PHE A 188 -4.56 -13.67 15.26
N ASP A 189 -3.89 -14.55 16.01
CA ASP A 189 -4.44 -15.78 16.56
C ASP A 189 -4.40 -15.69 18.11
N PRO A 190 -5.53 -15.89 18.81
CA PRO A 190 -5.59 -15.83 20.27
C PRO A 190 -4.63 -16.82 20.96
N LYS A 191 -4.27 -17.93 20.30
CA LYS A 191 -3.33 -18.93 20.84
C LYS A 191 -1.92 -18.39 21.04
N ASN A 192 -1.54 -17.37 20.28
CA ASN A 192 -0.20 -16.80 20.35
C ASN A 192 -0.05 -15.79 21.49
N SER A 193 -1.15 -15.28 22.04
CA SER A 193 -1.15 -14.29 23.14
C SER A 193 -0.13 -13.16 22.86
N SER A 194 0.67 -12.76 23.85
CA SER A 194 1.69 -11.72 23.76
C SER A 194 2.83 -12.02 22.78
N LYS A 195 2.94 -13.27 22.30
CA LYS A 195 4.00 -13.75 21.38
C LYS A 195 3.56 -13.73 19.92
N GLN A 196 2.37 -13.21 19.60
CA GLN A 196 1.92 -13.03 18.23
C GLN A 196 2.98 -12.26 17.44
N GLU A 197 3.48 -12.83 16.34
CA GLU A 197 4.45 -12.14 15.50
C GLU A 197 3.75 -11.04 14.68
N LEU A 198 4.38 -9.86 14.63
CA LEU A 198 4.08 -8.82 13.65
C LEU A 198 4.80 -9.13 12.33
N LEU A 199 4.37 -8.47 11.26
CA LEU A 199 5.07 -8.61 9.98
C LEU A 199 6.51 -8.12 10.14
N PRO A 200 7.53 -8.92 9.76
CA PRO A 200 8.91 -8.46 9.81
C PRO A 200 9.11 -7.28 8.85
N GLU A 201 10.12 -6.44 9.09
CA GLU A 201 10.43 -5.26 8.26
C GLU A 201 10.53 -5.67 6.77
N TYR A 202 11.43 -6.60 6.46
CA TYR A 202 11.54 -7.26 5.16
C TYR A 202 10.95 -8.67 5.23
N LYS A 203 10.31 -9.13 4.15
CA LYS A 203 9.84 -10.52 4.07
C LYS A 203 11.02 -11.49 4.07
N ASP A 204 12.06 -11.14 3.32
CA ASP A 204 13.30 -11.88 3.19
C ASP A 204 14.43 -10.90 2.79
N GLU A 205 15.69 -11.37 2.86
CA GLU A 205 16.84 -10.56 2.43
C GLU A 205 16.84 -10.27 0.92
N GLU A 206 16.04 -10.98 0.12
CA GLU A 206 15.95 -10.72 -1.32
C GLU A 206 15.30 -9.36 -1.61
N ASP A 207 14.28 -8.96 -0.84
CA ASP A 207 13.66 -7.64 -1.01
C ASP A 207 14.63 -6.50 -0.65
N LYS A 208 15.47 -6.69 0.38
CA LYS A 208 16.50 -5.73 0.76
C LYS A 208 17.61 -5.61 -0.31
N ASP A 209 18.02 -6.75 -0.86
CA ASP A 209 18.98 -6.80 -1.97
C ASP A 209 18.39 -6.24 -3.27
N PHE A 210 17.10 -6.48 -3.53
CA PHE A 210 16.36 -5.89 -4.63
C PHE A 210 16.40 -4.36 -4.56
N ALA A 211 16.10 -3.77 -3.39
CA ALA A 211 16.17 -2.32 -3.18
C ALA A 211 17.56 -1.76 -3.49
N ARG A 212 18.62 -2.37 -2.93
CA ARG A 212 20.01 -1.94 -3.17
C ARG A 212 20.38 -2.03 -4.64
N LYS A 213 20.16 -3.20 -5.26
CA LYS A 213 20.56 -3.47 -6.64
C LYS A 213 19.83 -2.58 -7.62
N LEU A 214 18.51 -2.43 -7.47
CA LEU A 214 17.71 -1.60 -8.36
C LEU A 214 18.13 -0.13 -8.28
N PHE A 215 18.31 0.39 -7.06
CA PHE A 215 18.71 1.78 -6.85
C PHE A 215 20.10 2.06 -7.42
N ARG A 216 21.10 1.23 -7.09
CA ARG A 216 22.46 1.39 -7.62
C ARG A 216 22.49 1.22 -9.14
N ALA A 217 21.82 0.21 -9.69
CA ALA A 217 21.77 0.00 -11.14
C ALA A 217 21.12 1.19 -11.86
N THR A 218 20.06 1.77 -11.29
CA THR A 218 19.40 2.97 -11.81
C THR A 218 20.37 4.13 -11.92
N ILE A 219 21.12 4.44 -10.87
CA ILE A 219 22.01 5.61 -10.83
C ILE A 219 23.28 5.38 -11.66
N LEU A 220 23.94 4.23 -11.49
CA LEU A 220 25.25 3.97 -12.10
C LEU A 220 25.18 3.84 -13.63
N ASN A 221 24.06 3.32 -14.15
CA ASN A 221 23.87 3.11 -15.59
C ASN A 221 22.94 4.15 -16.24
N ALA A 222 22.64 5.26 -15.55
CA ALA A 222 21.69 6.28 -16.00
C ALA A 222 21.96 6.77 -17.44
N ALA A 223 23.23 7.06 -17.76
CA ALA A 223 23.63 7.51 -19.10
C ALA A 223 23.41 6.44 -20.18
N GLN A 224 23.57 5.16 -19.84
CA GLN A 224 23.32 4.05 -20.76
C GLN A 224 21.82 3.87 -21.00
N TYR A 225 21.01 3.93 -19.94
CA TYR A 225 19.56 3.84 -20.07
C TYR A 225 18.98 5.02 -20.86
N GLN A 226 19.55 6.22 -20.71
CA GLN A 226 19.19 7.36 -21.54
C GLN A 226 19.51 7.14 -23.03
N ARG A 227 20.62 6.47 -23.36
CA ARG A 227 20.91 6.07 -24.74
C ARG A 227 19.90 5.05 -25.26
N TYR A 228 19.55 4.04 -24.47
CA TYR A 228 18.52 3.07 -24.86
C TYR A 228 17.16 3.73 -25.11
N MET A 229 16.78 4.67 -24.26
CA MET A 229 15.58 5.49 -24.49
C MET A 229 15.67 6.24 -25.82
N SER A 230 16.81 6.87 -26.14
CA SER A 230 17.01 7.63 -27.39
C SER A 230 17.11 6.75 -28.64
N ASP A 231 17.71 5.56 -28.55
CA ASP A 231 17.92 4.68 -29.71
C ASP A 231 16.64 3.95 -30.11
N ALA A 232 15.81 3.58 -29.13
CA ALA A 232 14.52 2.93 -29.34
C ALA A 232 13.48 3.87 -30.00
N SER A 233 13.77 5.17 -30.08
CA SER A 233 12.77 6.21 -30.22
C SER A 233 13.09 7.20 -31.34
N ARG A 234 13.39 6.68 -32.53
CA ARG A 234 13.70 7.48 -33.73
C ARG A 234 12.64 8.55 -34.09
N ASN A 235 11.41 8.42 -33.60
CA ASN A 235 10.28 9.33 -33.91
C ASN A 235 9.76 10.11 -32.70
N TRP A 236 10.38 10.03 -31.51
CA TRP A 236 9.84 10.65 -30.30
C TRP A 236 10.63 11.89 -29.87
N ASP A 237 9.89 12.93 -29.53
CA ASP A 237 10.45 14.20 -29.07
C ASP A 237 10.59 14.19 -27.53
N PHE A 238 11.77 13.79 -27.04
CA PHE A 238 12.08 13.75 -25.61
C PHE A 238 12.03 15.11 -24.92
N SER A 239 12.09 16.21 -25.68
CA SER A 239 11.97 17.55 -25.11
C SER A 239 10.57 17.84 -24.53
N ARG A 240 9.58 17.01 -24.90
CA ARG A 240 8.20 17.12 -24.41
C ARG A 240 7.89 16.26 -23.20
N LEU A 241 8.86 15.47 -22.73
CA LEU A 241 8.63 14.57 -21.60
C LEU A 241 8.69 15.33 -20.28
N ALA A 242 7.75 15.00 -19.40
CA ALA A 242 7.91 15.37 -18.01
C ALA A 242 9.19 14.71 -17.48
N TYR A 243 9.96 15.44 -16.69
CA TYR A 243 11.19 14.92 -16.11
C TYR A 243 10.94 13.64 -15.28
N MET A 244 9.78 13.59 -14.61
CA MET A 244 9.31 12.41 -13.88
C MET A 244 9.15 11.18 -14.77
N ASP A 245 8.64 11.32 -16.00
CA ASP A 245 8.47 10.20 -16.94
C ASP A 245 9.83 9.59 -17.31
N VAL A 246 10.85 10.44 -17.49
CA VAL A 246 12.21 10.00 -17.80
C VAL A 246 12.79 9.19 -16.64
N VAL A 247 12.61 9.67 -15.40
CA VAL A 247 13.07 8.96 -14.19
C VAL A 247 12.37 7.61 -14.06
N ILE A 248 11.04 7.56 -14.21
CA ILE A 248 10.25 6.32 -14.13
C ILE A 248 10.69 5.31 -15.19
N MET A 249 10.82 5.73 -16.45
CA MET A 249 11.28 4.85 -17.54
C MET A 249 12.70 4.34 -17.30
N GLN A 250 13.59 5.19 -16.78
CA GLN A 250 14.96 4.79 -16.45
C GLN A 250 14.99 3.68 -15.40
N ILE A 251 14.20 3.79 -14.34
CA ILE A 251 14.13 2.76 -13.29
C ILE A 251 13.51 1.47 -13.85
N ALA A 252 12.48 1.58 -14.69
CA ALA A 252 11.88 0.42 -15.36
C ALA A 252 12.91 -0.35 -16.21
N ILE A 253 13.72 0.36 -17.02
CA ILE A 253 14.80 -0.25 -17.80
C ILE A 253 15.83 -0.92 -16.89
N ALA A 254 16.20 -0.24 -15.79
CA ALA A 254 17.11 -0.81 -14.80
C ALA A 254 16.57 -2.12 -14.22
N GLU A 255 15.28 -2.17 -13.88
CA GLU A 255 14.64 -3.38 -13.35
C GLU A 255 14.62 -4.51 -14.39
N MET A 256 14.23 -4.21 -15.64
CA MET A 256 14.18 -5.19 -16.73
C MET A 256 15.53 -5.87 -16.96
N LEU A 257 16.62 -5.09 -16.95
CA LEU A 257 17.98 -5.57 -17.22
C LEU A 257 18.63 -6.23 -16.01
N THR A 258 18.31 -5.79 -14.79
CA THR A 258 18.98 -6.26 -13.56
C THR A 258 18.36 -7.54 -13.01
N PHE A 259 17.04 -7.72 -13.14
CA PHE A 259 16.32 -8.80 -12.47
C PHE A 259 15.75 -9.82 -13.46
N PRO A 260 16.47 -10.91 -13.79
CA PRO A 260 16.03 -11.87 -14.82
C PRO A 260 14.71 -12.57 -14.45
N ASN A 261 14.42 -12.72 -13.16
CA ASN A 261 13.24 -13.44 -12.66
C ASN A 261 11.95 -12.60 -12.67
N ILE A 262 12.00 -11.32 -13.07
CA ILE A 262 10.82 -10.46 -13.16
C ILE A 262 10.41 -10.36 -14.64
N PRO A 263 9.20 -10.81 -15.02
CA PRO A 263 8.69 -10.67 -16.39
C PRO A 263 8.62 -9.20 -16.81
N VAL A 264 8.93 -8.93 -18.08
CA VAL A 264 8.93 -7.55 -18.62
C VAL A 264 7.56 -6.90 -18.48
N SER A 265 6.49 -7.63 -18.78
CA SER A 265 5.11 -7.12 -18.69
C SER A 265 4.73 -6.69 -17.27
N VAL A 266 5.17 -7.44 -16.25
CA VAL A 266 4.98 -7.07 -14.84
C VAL A 266 5.71 -5.78 -14.53
N THR A 267 7.00 -5.67 -14.89
CA THR A 267 7.76 -4.42 -14.72
C THR A 267 7.05 -3.24 -15.40
N ILE A 268 6.61 -3.38 -16.66
CA ILE A 268 5.91 -2.29 -17.36
C ILE A 268 4.66 -1.84 -16.60
N ASN A 269 3.80 -2.78 -16.19
CA ASN A 269 2.57 -2.45 -15.47
C ASN A 269 2.83 -1.66 -14.19
N GLU A 270 3.80 -2.11 -13.38
CA GLU A 270 4.16 -1.46 -12.11
C GLU A 270 4.60 0.00 -12.31
N TYR A 271 5.46 0.27 -13.29
CA TYR A 271 5.91 1.64 -13.57
C TYR A 271 4.88 2.49 -14.30
N VAL A 272 3.91 1.88 -15.00
CA VAL A 272 2.75 2.59 -15.55
C VAL A 272 1.82 3.08 -14.44
N ASP A 273 1.62 2.28 -13.40
CA ASP A 273 0.81 2.69 -12.25
C ASP A 273 1.50 3.80 -11.45
N LEU A 274 2.82 3.69 -11.24
CA LEU A 274 3.63 4.78 -10.66
C LEU A 274 3.56 6.07 -11.49
N ALA A 275 3.51 5.97 -12.82
CA ALA A 275 3.40 7.13 -13.70
C ALA A 275 2.06 7.87 -13.55
N LYS A 276 0.97 7.14 -13.30
CA LYS A 276 -0.34 7.74 -13.05
C LYS A 276 -0.35 8.51 -11.72
N LEU A 277 0.41 8.04 -10.73
CA LEU A 277 0.50 8.65 -9.42
C LEU A 277 1.40 9.89 -9.41
N TYR A 278 2.59 9.80 -10.01
CA TYR A 278 3.64 10.82 -9.85
C TYR A 278 3.82 11.80 -11.00
N SER A 279 3.23 11.53 -12.17
CA SER A 279 3.45 12.33 -13.37
C SER A 279 2.15 12.95 -13.89
N THR A 280 2.02 13.11 -15.20
CA THR A 280 0.83 13.73 -15.79
C THR A 280 -0.28 12.71 -16.04
N TYR A 281 -1.53 13.17 -16.14
CA TYR A 281 -2.68 12.32 -16.46
C TYR A 281 -2.55 11.51 -17.77
N ARG A 282 -1.66 11.91 -18.70
CA ARG A 282 -1.38 11.17 -19.95
C ARG A 282 -0.18 10.24 -19.84
N SER A 283 0.62 10.35 -18.79
CA SER A 283 1.92 9.67 -18.67
C SER A 283 1.78 8.16 -18.64
N GLY A 284 0.76 7.60 -17.96
CA GLY A 284 0.57 6.15 -17.88
C GLY A 284 0.47 5.46 -19.26
N GLY A 285 -0.38 5.97 -20.15
CA GLY A 285 -0.53 5.42 -21.50
C GLY A 285 0.72 5.62 -22.37
N TYR A 286 1.39 6.76 -22.19
CA TYR A 286 2.61 7.08 -22.92
C TYR A 286 3.79 6.17 -22.51
N ILE A 287 4.04 6.06 -21.20
CA ILE A 287 5.12 5.23 -20.64
C ILE A 287 4.91 3.77 -21.00
N ASN A 288 3.67 3.27 -20.99
CA ASN A 288 3.36 1.91 -21.41
C ASN A 288 3.87 1.63 -22.84
N GLY A 289 3.50 2.47 -23.81
CA GLY A 289 3.92 2.30 -25.20
C GLY A 289 5.43 2.47 -25.42
N MET A 290 6.05 3.41 -24.69
CA MET A 290 7.48 3.64 -24.79
C MET A 290 8.29 2.48 -24.19
N LEU A 291 7.90 1.99 -23.01
CA LEU A 291 8.58 0.86 -22.38
C LEU A 291 8.43 -0.43 -23.19
N ASP A 292 7.27 -0.70 -23.79
CA ASP A 292 7.12 -1.84 -24.72
C ASP A 292 8.07 -1.71 -25.92
N THR A 293 8.16 -0.52 -26.52
CA THR A 293 9.07 -0.23 -27.63
C THR A 293 10.54 -0.43 -27.23
N ILE A 294 10.95 0.11 -26.08
CA ILE A 294 12.31 -0.02 -25.56
C ILE A 294 12.63 -1.49 -25.25
N ALA A 295 11.71 -2.21 -24.61
CA ALA A 295 11.93 -3.60 -24.26
C ALA A 295 12.11 -4.48 -25.50
N ARG A 296 11.30 -4.27 -26.55
CA ARG A 296 11.49 -4.94 -27.86
C ARG A 296 12.83 -4.59 -28.50
N TYR A 297 13.25 -3.32 -28.44
CA TYR A 297 14.56 -2.90 -28.93
C TYR A 297 15.71 -3.61 -28.18
N LEU A 298 15.63 -3.70 -26.85
CA LEU A 298 16.65 -4.36 -26.02
C LEU A 298 16.74 -5.86 -26.31
N ILE A 299 15.62 -6.52 -26.59
CA ILE A 299 15.60 -7.94 -27.00
C ILE A 299 16.23 -8.11 -28.38
N ASN A 300 15.78 -7.34 -29.37
CA ASN A 300 16.26 -7.45 -30.76
C ASN A 300 17.75 -7.13 -30.91
N SER A 301 18.28 -6.27 -30.04
CA SER A 301 19.70 -5.91 -30.00
C SER A 301 20.55 -6.85 -29.12
N GLY A 302 19.95 -7.85 -28.48
CA GLY A 302 20.66 -8.83 -27.64
C GLY A 302 21.07 -8.31 -26.26
N HIS A 303 20.61 -7.13 -25.85
CA HIS A 303 20.89 -6.57 -24.52
C HIS A 303 19.97 -7.13 -23.43
N LEU A 304 18.78 -7.63 -23.80
CA LEU A 304 17.82 -8.24 -22.88
C LEU A 304 17.48 -9.66 -23.34
N MET A 305 17.79 -10.64 -22.49
CA MET A 305 17.51 -12.06 -22.75
C MET A 305 16.22 -12.50 -22.03
N LYS A 306 15.09 -11.88 -22.39
CA LYS A 306 13.75 -12.21 -21.86
C LYS A 306 12.76 -12.35 -23.00
N ALA A 307 11.73 -13.17 -22.80
CA ALA A 307 10.58 -13.22 -23.71
C ALA A 307 9.60 -12.08 -23.39
N ILE A 308 8.99 -11.53 -24.44
CA ILE A 308 7.84 -10.62 -24.36
C ILE A 308 6.73 -11.25 -25.17
N ASP A 309 5.51 -11.25 -24.62
CA ASP A 309 4.33 -11.69 -25.35
C ASP A 309 4.12 -10.83 -26.60
N GLU A 310 3.72 -11.46 -27.71
CA GLU A 310 3.34 -10.70 -28.89
C GLU A 310 2.20 -9.73 -28.53
N PRO A 311 2.20 -8.50 -29.06
CA PRO A 311 1.11 -7.58 -28.80
C PRO A 311 -0.18 -8.27 -29.26
N ARG A 312 -1.13 -8.48 -28.34
CA ARG A 312 -2.47 -8.92 -28.74
C ARG A 312 -2.96 -7.93 -29.78
N ASP A 313 -3.11 -8.41 -31.01
CA ASP A 313 -3.55 -7.56 -32.12
C ASP A 313 -4.89 -6.97 -31.69
N LYS A 314 -5.00 -5.64 -31.56
CA LYS A 314 -6.24 -4.98 -31.10
C LYS A 314 -7.44 -5.42 -31.94
N ARG A 315 -7.19 -5.79 -33.21
CA ARG A 315 -8.18 -6.38 -34.11
C ARG A 315 -8.70 -7.74 -33.64
N GLN A 316 -7.84 -8.61 -33.08
CA GLN A 316 -8.27 -9.88 -32.50
C GLN A 316 -9.03 -9.67 -31.20
N ALA A 317 -8.59 -8.75 -30.32
CA ALA A 317 -9.30 -8.46 -29.07
C ALA A 317 -10.70 -7.87 -29.33
N ASP A 318 -10.83 -6.94 -30.29
CA ASP A 318 -12.11 -6.38 -30.71
C ASP A 318 -12.99 -7.42 -31.42
N HIS A 319 -12.40 -8.35 -32.18
CA HIS A 319 -13.13 -9.43 -32.83
C HIS A 319 -13.65 -10.47 -31.84
N ILE A 320 -12.85 -10.84 -30.83
CA ILE A 320 -13.24 -11.76 -29.76
C ILE A 320 -14.36 -11.12 -28.92
N SER A 321 -14.20 -9.87 -28.51
CA SER A 321 -15.22 -9.16 -27.71
C SER A 321 -16.51 -8.90 -28.51
N ARG A 322 -16.44 -8.76 -29.84
CA ARG A 322 -17.63 -8.74 -30.71
C ARG A 322 -18.29 -10.10 -30.86
N MET A 323 -17.51 -11.17 -30.95
CA MET A 323 -18.06 -12.53 -31.02
C MET A 323 -18.74 -12.91 -29.70
N GLU A 324 -18.12 -12.59 -28.55
CA GLU A 324 -18.68 -12.85 -27.21
C GLU A 324 -20.03 -12.15 -27.01
N ARG A 325 -20.14 -10.87 -27.40
CA ARG A 325 -21.41 -10.12 -27.36
C ARG A 325 -22.47 -10.65 -28.31
N GLN A 326 -22.07 -11.24 -29.44
CA GLN A 326 -23.01 -11.85 -30.38
C GLN A 326 -23.51 -13.20 -29.86
N SER A 327 -22.67 -13.98 -29.18
CA SER A 327 -23.11 -15.22 -28.52
C SER A 327 -24.08 -14.95 -27.37
N GLU A 328 -23.81 -13.96 -26.51
CA GLU A 328 -24.72 -13.59 -25.41
C GLU A 328 -26.10 -13.13 -25.94
N GLN A 329 -26.13 -12.35 -27.01
CA GLN A 329 -27.41 -11.94 -27.64
C GLN A 329 -28.19 -13.09 -28.28
N VAL A 330 -27.53 -14.14 -28.77
CA VAL A 330 -28.21 -15.31 -29.32
C VAL A 330 -28.74 -16.21 -28.20
N GLU A 331 -28.04 -16.29 -27.07
CA GLU A 331 -28.51 -17.01 -25.88
C GLU A 331 -29.73 -16.32 -25.25
N ASP A 332 -29.70 -14.99 -25.06
CA ASP A 332 -30.84 -14.23 -24.52
C ASP A 332 -32.12 -14.38 -25.37
N VAL A 333 -31.99 -14.32 -26.70
CA VAL A 333 -33.15 -14.48 -27.61
C VAL A 333 -33.67 -15.92 -27.61
N ALA A 334 -32.79 -16.91 -27.40
CA ALA A 334 -33.19 -18.31 -27.29
C ALA A 334 -33.90 -18.61 -25.95
N GLU A 335 -33.51 -17.94 -24.86
CA GLU A 335 -34.20 -18.03 -23.57
C GLU A 335 -35.59 -17.35 -23.62
N GLU A 336 -35.71 -16.16 -24.20
CA GLU A 336 -37.00 -15.47 -24.36
C GLU A 336 -38.00 -16.28 -25.21
N THR A 337 -37.53 -16.92 -26.29
CA THR A 337 -38.40 -17.79 -27.12
C THR A 337 -38.77 -19.12 -26.46
N GLN A 338 -38.00 -19.60 -25.47
CA GLN A 338 -38.38 -20.76 -24.67
C GLN A 338 -39.40 -20.38 -23.58
N GLU A 339 -39.30 -19.19 -22.99
CA GLU A 339 -40.29 -18.69 -22.01
C GLU A 339 -41.65 -18.38 -22.66
N GLU A 340 -41.68 -17.82 -23.88
CA GLU A 340 -42.94 -17.57 -24.59
C GLU A 340 -43.66 -18.85 -25.05
N ASN A 341 -42.93 -19.91 -25.36
CA ASN A 341 -43.52 -21.20 -25.77
C ASN A 341 -43.98 -22.07 -24.58
N ASN A 342 -43.51 -21.81 -23.36
CA ASN A 342 -43.98 -22.50 -22.15
C ASN A 342 -45.20 -21.83 -21.50
N ASN A 343 -45.58 -20.62 -21.94
CA ASN A 343 -46.70 -19.84 -21.41
C ASN A 343 -47.95 -19.80 -22.33
N ASN A 344 -47.96 -20.56 -23.43
CA ASN A 344 -49.12 -20.85 -24.29
C ASN A 344 -49.43 -22.35 -24.26
#